data_AF-A0A920QPG8-F1
#
_entry.id   AF-A0A920QPG8-F1
#
_cell.length_a   1.000
_cell.length_b   1.000
_cell.length_c   1.000
_cell.angle_alpha   90.00
_cell.angle_beta   90.00
_cell.angle_gamma   90.00
#
_symmetry.space_group_name_H-M   'P 1'
#
loop_
_entity.id
_entity.type
_entity.pdbx_description
1 polymer ?
#
loop_
_entity_poly.entity_id
_entity_poly.type
_entity_poly.pdbx_seq_one_letter_code
_entity_poly.pdbx_strand_id
1 'polypeptide(L)'
;MDLIPTLNDELLNNPLGELATIYLNPWHYDECAVLIGDAAHAIVPFFGQGMNASFQDCTILNQLIKHKHNNWKKIFSAFSKQHVMNGHAIADMAIENYEEMRDSVNKSTYKAQRKLEFSLEQEFPNKFVPRYSMVSFTEKPYSEVYEKGKKQYKLLNKLLDLDPTGETIDNTIVNKFIN
;
A
#
# COMPACT_ATOMS: atom_id res chain seq x y z
N MET A 1 -23.60 -22.79 -21.89
CA MET A 1 -23.15 -23.14 -20.53
C MET A 1 -23.45 -21.94 -19.66
N ASP A 2 -24.21 -22.13 -18.60
CA ASP A 2 -24.40 -21.07 -17.60
C ASP A 2 -23.08 -20.86 -16.86
N LEU A 3 -22.62 -19.60 -16.83
CA LEU A 3 -21.31 -19.23 -16.27
C LEU A 3 -21.25 -19.45 -14.75
N ILE A 4 -22.38 -19.32 -14.05
CA ILE A 4 -22.52 -19.54 -12.59
C ILE A 4 -23.87 -20.24 -12.32
N PRO A 5 -23.93 -21.58 -12.42
CA PRO A 5 -25.17 -22.35 -12.31
C PRO A 5 -25.88 -22.23 -10.95
N THR A 6 -25.14 -21.89 -9.90
CA THR A 6 -25.56 -21.90 -8.49
C THR A 6 -25.71 -20.52 -7.88
N LEU A 7 -25.77 -19.46 -8.70
CA LEU A 7 -25.74 -18.06 -8.23
C LEU A 7 -26.79 -17.73 -7.16
N ASN A 8 -28.03 -18.19 -7.34
CA ASN A 8 -29.12 -17.92 -6.39
C ASN A 8 -28.83 -18.58 -5.03
N ASP A 9 -28.39 -19.83 -5.05
CA ASP A 9 -28.07 -20.56 -3.83
C ASP A 9 -26.84 -19.96 -3.13
N GLU A 10 -25.82 -19.57 -3.89
CA GLU A 10 -24.62 -18.94 -3.34
C GLU A 10 -24.91 -17.56 -2.73
N LEU A 11 -25.75 -16.74 -3.38
CA LEU A 11 -26.08 -15.40 -2.87
C LEU A 11 -26.93 -15.47 -1.59
N LEU A 12 -27.85 -16.42 -1.51
CA LEU A 12 -28.78 -16.53 -0.37
C LEU A 12 -28.14 -17.24 0.83
N ASN A 13 -27.25 -18.19 0.60
CA ASN A 13 -26.70 -19.03 1.67
C ASN A 13 -25.33 -18.55 2.20
N ASN A 14 -24.60 -17.71 1.46
CA ASN A 14 -23.33 -17.15 1.94
C ASN A 14 -23.57 -15.83 2.69
N PRO A 15 -23.19 -15.73 3.98
CA PRO A 15 -23.35 -14.50 4.73
C PRO A 15 -22.51 -13.37 4.14
N LEU A 16 -23.03 -12.15 4.21
CA LEU A 16 -22.29 -10.95 3.81
C LEU A 16 -21.17 -10.68 4.82
N GLY A 17 -19.93 -10.62 4.33
CA GLY A 17 -18.77 -10.26 5.14
C GLY A 17 -18.73 -8.77 5.44
N GLU A 18 -18.42 -8.40 6.68
CA GLU A 18 -18.12 -7.03 7.07
C GLU A 18 -16.65 -6.72 6.82
N LEU A 19 -16.38 -5.50 6.35
CA LEU A 19 -15.02 -5.03 6.08
C LEU A 19 -14.74 -3.81 6.95
N ALA A 20 -13.61 -3.82 7.63
CA ALA A 20 -13.18 -2.73 8.50
C ALA A 20 -11.69 -2.44 8.31
N THR A 21 -11.28 -1.25 8.72
CA THR A 21 -9.86 -0.90 8.87
C THR A 21 -9.65 -0.37 10.28
N ILE A 22 -8.64 -0.89 10.97
CA ILE A 22 -8.31 -0.48 12.34
C ILE A 22 -6.96 0.24 12.36
N TYR A 23 -6.90 1.29 13.17
CA TYR A 23 -5.66 2.03 13.42
C TYR A 23 -5.36 1.99 14.91
N LEU A 24 -4.22 1.38 15.24
CA LEU A 24 -3.75 1.26 16.62
C LEU A 24 -2.32 1.81 16.75
N ASN A 25 -2.03 2.46 17.88
CA ASN A 25 -0.69 2.83 18.30
C ASN A 25 -0.68 3.01 19.84
N PRO A 26 0.17 2.32 20.60
CA PRO A 26 1.18 1.35 20.17
C PRO A 26 0.60 -0.05 19.89
N TRP A 27 1.39 -0.91 19.24
CA TRP A 27 1.07 -2.34 19.04
C TRP A 27 1.64 -3.25 20.14
N HIS A 28 2.05 -2.70 21.28
CA HIS A 28 2.57 -3.48 22.40
C HIS A 28 2.16 -2.90 23.75
N TYR A 29 2.23 -3.75 24.76
CA TYR A 29 2.08 -3.37 26.15
C TYR A 29 3.30 -3.85 26.95
N ASP A 30 4.14 -2.89 27.32
CA ASP A 30 5.43 -3.07 28.02
C ASP A 30 6.25 -4.24 27.45
N GLU A 31 6.66 -5.20 28.27
CA GLU A 31 7.33 -6.43 27.86
C GLU A 31 6.40 -7.66 27.86
N CYS A 32 5.10 -7.44 28.09
CA CYS A 32 4.14 -8.52 28.32
C CYS A 32 3.50 -9.03 27.03
N ALA A 33 3.17 -8.15 26.10
CA ALA A 33 2.42 -8.51 24.90
C ALA A 33 2.74 -7.61 23.70
N VAL A 34 2.65 -8.18 22.50
CA VAL A 34 2.72 -7.48 21.22
C VAL A 34 1.62 -8.02 20.29
N LEU A 35 1.03 -7.13 19.50
CA LEU A 35 0.04 -7.44 18.47
C LEU A 35 0.74 -7.48 17.11
N ILE A 36 0.34 -8.44 16.27
CA ILE A 36 0.79 -8.60 14.87
C ILE A 36 -0.39 -9.03 14.00
N GLY A 37 -0.25 -8.86 12.69
CA GLY A 37 -1.26 -9.15 11.67
C GLY A 37 -2.55 -8.39 11.89
N ASP A 38 -3.68 -9.00 11.52
CA ASP A 38 -5.00 -8.38 11.62
C ASP A 38 -5.37 -7.93 13.06
N ALA A 39 -4.77 -8.52 14.10
CA ALA A 39 -4.97 -8.08 15.48
C ALA A 39 -4.38 -6.69 15.76
N ALA A 40 -3.37 -6.27 14.98
CA ALA A 40 -2.73 -4.96 15.04
C ALA A 40 -3.24 -4.01 13.95
N HIS A 41 -3.52 -4.55 12.76
CA HIS A 41 -3.80 -3.77 11.55
C HIS A 41 -4.75 -4.51 10.60
N ALA A 42 -5.92 -4.92 11.04
CA ALA A 42 -6.99 -5.31 10.12
C ALA A 42 -7.21 -4.21 9.06
N ILE A 43 -7.09 -4.57 7.78
CA ILE A 43 -7.23 -3.67 6.64
C ILE A 43 -8.27 -4.21 5.66
N VAL A 44 -8.89 -3.30 4.90
CA VAL A 44 -9.75 -3.69 3.79
C VAL A 44 -8.97 -4.43 2.70
N PRO A 45 -9.56 -5.43 2.01
CA PRO A 45 -8.82 -6.35 1.14
C PRO A 45 -8.48 -5.78 -0.23
N PHE A 46 -8.73 -4.48 -0.48
CA PHE A 46 -8.67 -3.90 -1.82
C PHE A 46 -7.26 -3.77 -2.40
N PHE A 47 -6.20 -3.92 -1.58
CA PHE A 47 -4.82 -4.05 -2.10
C PHE A 47 -4.32 -5.51 -2.11
N GLY A 48 -5.03 -6.45 -1.48
CA GLY A 48 -4.56 -7.84 -1.35
C GLY A 48 -3.30 -8.01 -0.49
N GLN A 49 -3.07 -7.10 0.48
CA GLN A 49 -1.81 -7.05 1.25
C GLN A 49 -1.93 -7.48 2.71
N GLY A 50 -3.12 -7.81 3.24
CA GLY A 50 -3.28 -8.15 4.67
C GLY A 50 -2.38 -9.31 5.11
N MET A 51 -2.39 -10.42 4.36
CA MET A 51 -1.51 -11.56 4.60
C MET A 51 -0.02 -11.19 4.44
N ASN A 52 0.33 -10.44 3.39
CA ASN A 52 1.73 -10.07 3.11
C ASN A 52 2.30 -9.17 4.21
N ALA A 53 1.53 -8.17 4.65
CA ALA A 53 1.88 -7.31 5.78
C ALA A 53 2.03 -8.14 7.07
N SER A 54 1.10 -9.06 7.34
CA SER A 54 1.18 -9.97 8.49
C SER A 54 2.44 -10.84 8.48
N PHE A 55 2.91 -11.31 7.31
CA PHE A 55 4.17 -12.04 7.20
C PHE A 55 5.40 -11.13 7.33
N GLN A 56 5.30 -9.87 6.92
CA GLN A 56 6.34 -8.88 7.16
C GLN A 56 6.51 -8.63 8.66
N ASP A 57 5.42 -8.54 9.44
CA ASP A 57 5.46 -8.41 10.90
C ASP A 57 6.30 -9.52 11.55
N CYS A 58 6.00 -10.78 11.20
CA CYS A 58 6.72 -11.96 11.70
C CYS A 58 8.22 -11.88 11.40
N THR A 59 8.56 -11.42 10.20
CA THR A 59 9.95 -11.29 9.75
C THR A 59 10.69 -10.23 10.55
N ILE A 60 10.11 -9.04 10.70
CA ILE A 60 10.72 -7.93 11.45
C ILE A 60 10.82 -8.27 12.94
N LEU A 61 9.78 -8.87 13.53
CA LEU A 61 9.81 -9.28 14.94
C LEU A 61 10.92 -10.32 15.19
N ASN A 62 11.06 -11.33 14.32
CA ASN A 62 12.13 -12.32 14.40
C ASN A 62 13.53 -11.69 14.27
N GLN A 63 13.70 -10.71 13.38
CA GLN A 63 14.97 -9.96 13.28
C GLN A 63 15.30 -9.22 14.58
N LEU A 64 14.32 -8.53 15.16
CA LEU A 64 14.50 -7.80 16.43
C LEU A 64 14.86 -8.74 17.58
N ILE A 65 14.23 -9.92 17.66
CA ILE A 65 14.55 -10.95 18.65
C ILE A 65 16.03 -11.36 18.55
N LYS A 66 16.52 -11.62 17.33
CA LYS A 66 17.94 -11.97 17.10
C LYS A 66 18.91 -10.87 17.50
N HIS A 67 18.57 -9.60 17.23
CA HIS A 67 19.48 -8.47 17.48
C HIS A 67 19.46 -7.93 18.92
N LYS A 68 18.40 -8.17 19.69
CA LYS A 68 18.20 -7.56 21.02
C LYS A 68 18.31 -8.56 22.18
N HIS A 69 18.74 -9.80 21.92
CA HIS A 69 19.07 -10.82 22.92
C HIS A 69 18.00 -10.99 24.02
N ASN A 70 16.73 -11.16 23.62
CA ASN A 70 15.58 -11.36 24.51
C ASN A 70 15.25 -10.21 25.48
N ASN A 71 15.74 -8.99 25.25
CA ASN A 71 15.21 -7.82 25.95
C ASN A 71 13.84 -7.44 25.37
N TRP A 72 12.78 -8.10 25.85
CA TRP A 72 11.41 -7.99 25.32
C TRP A 72 10.87 -6.57 25.31
N LYS A 73 11.13 -5.80 26.37
CA LYS A 73 10.79 -4.38 26.44
C LYS A 73 11.37 -3.59 25.25
N LYS A 74 12.65 -3.79 24.94
CA LYS A 74 13.30 -3.14 23.79
C LYS A 74 12.81 -3.69 22.45
N ILE A 75 12.56 -5.00 22.35
CA ILE A 75 12.07 -5.66 21.12
C ILE A 75 10.69 -5.10 20.76
N PHE A 76 9.72 -5.15 21.68
CA PHE A 76 8.35 -4.73 21.43
C PHE A 76 8.24 -3.22 21.20
N SER A 77 8.99 -2.42 21.98
CA SER A 77 9.06 -0.98 21.75
C SER A 77 9.63 -0.63 20.38
N ALA A 78 10.72 -1.30 19.95
CA ALA A 78 11.29 -1.09 18.62
C ALA A 78 10.33 -1.53 17.50
N PHE A 79 9.70 -2.70 17.66
CA PHE A 79 8.72 -3.22 16.70
C PHE A 79 7.56 -2.24 16.51
N SER A 80 6.89 -1.83 17.59
CA SER A 80 5.78 -0.86 17.49
C SER A 80 6.24 0.46 16.88
N LYS A 81 7.37 1.01 17.31
CA LYS A 81 7.86 2.31 16.81
C LYS A 81 8.15 2.26 15.30
N GLN A 82 8.69 1.16 14.80
CA GLN A 82 9.05 1.01 13.39
C GLN A 82 7.85 0.59 12.53
N HIS A 83 6.96 -0.26 13.04
CA HIS A 83 6.05 -1.02 12.19
C HIS A 83 4.61 -0.48 12.16
N VAL A 84 4.19 0.26 13.20
CA VAL A 84 2.88 0.95 13.22
C VAL A 84 2.66 1.80 11.97
N MET A 85 3.66 2.58 11.57
CA MET A 85 3.56 3.44 10.38
C MET A 85 3.43 2.65 9.08
N ASN A 86 3.94 1.41 9.01
CA ASN A 86 3.79 0.57 7.83
C ASN A 86 2.38 -0.02 7.77
N GLY A 87 1.82 -0.47 8.91
CA GLY A 87 0.44 -0.91 9.00
C GLY A 87 -0.56 0.18 8.62
N HIS A 88 -0.35 1.40 9.14
CA HIS A 88 -1.18 2.56 8.76
C HIS A 88 -1.02 2.90 7.27
N ALA A 89 0.20 2.89 6.74
CA ALA A 89 0.44 3.19 5.33
C ALA A 89 -0.24 2.19 4.38
N ILE A 90 -0.20 0.88 4.68
CA ILE A 90 -0.87 -0.11 3.83
C ILE A 90 -2.40 -0.06 3.98
N ALA A 91 -2.90 0.26 5.17
CA ALA A 91 -4.31 0.53 5.41
C ALA A 91 -4.82 1.69 4.55
N ASP A 92 -4.12 2.82 4.58
CA ASP A 92 -4.45 4.00 3.78
C ASP A 92 -4.39 3.69 2.29
N MET A 93 -3.33 3.03 1.82
CA MET A 93 -3.21 2.62 0.42
C MET A 93 -4.32 1.67 -0.02
N ALA A 94 -4.80 0.77 0.85
CA ALA A 94 -5.89 -0.13 0.54
C ALA A 94 -7.23 0.61 0.40
N ILE A 95 -7.49 1.60 1.26
CA ILE A 95 -8.66 2.48 1.14
C ILE A 95 -8.59 3.31 -0.14
N GLU A 96 -7.43 3.91 -0.44
CA GLU A 96 -7.24 4.66 -1.68
C GLU A 96 -7.45 3.78 -2.93
N ASN A 97 -7.01 2.52 -2.89
CA ASN A 97 -7.23 1.59 -4.00
C ASN A 97 -8.71 1.22 -4.17
N TYR A 98 -9.50 1.17 -3.09
CA TYR A 98 -10.94 0.99 -3.17
C TYR A 98 -11.61 2.14 -3.92
N GLU A 99 -11.28 3.39 -3.56
CA GLU A 99 -11.83 4.57 -4.23
C GLU A 99 -11.43 4.62 -5.71
N GLU A 100 -10.19 4.23 -6.01
CA GLU A 100 -9.70 4.12 -7.38
C GLU A 100 -10.51 3.12 -8.20
N MET A 101 -10.65 1.88 -7.70
CA MET A 101 -11.36 0.79 -8.37
C MET A 101 -12.86 1.03 -8.48
N ARG A 102 -13.47 1.68 -7.49
CA ARG A 102 -14.91 1.97 -7.47
C ARG A 102 -15.29 3.04 -8.49
N ASP A 103 -14.57 4.17 -8.51
CA ASP A 103 -15.03 5.38 -9.20
C ASP A 103 -14.12 5.89 -10.32
N SER A 104 -12.81 5.60 -10.25
CA SER A 104 -11.83 6.34 -11.06
C SER A 104 -11.40 5.60 -12.32
N VAL A 105 -11.40 4.26 -12.33
CA VAL A 105 -10.90 3.44 -13.45
C VAL A 105 -11.51 3.75 -14.82
N ASN A 106 -12.75 4.23 -14.85
CA ASN A 106 -13.46 4.55 -16.09
C ASN A 106 -13.28 6.01 -16.55
N LYS A 107 -12.71 6.88 -15.71
CA LYS A 107 -12.51 8.30 -16.01
C LYS A 107 -11.33 8.50 -16.98
N SER A 108 -11.47 9.42 -17.93
CA SER A 108 -10.41 9.75 -18.89
C SER A 108 -9.15 10.29 -18.20
N THR A 109 -9.31 11.11 -17.16
CA THR A 109 -8.20 11.66 -16.37
C THR A 109 -7.36 10.58 -15.70
N TYR A 110 -8.00 9.55 -15.14
CA TYR A 110 -7.31 8.40 -14.55
C TYR A 110 -6.54 7.60 -15.61
N LYS A 111 -7.15 7.37 -16.79
CA LYS A 111 -6.47 6.70 -17.91
C LYS A 111 -5.25 7.48 -18.39
N ALA A 112 -5.35 8.81 -18.48
CA ALA A 112 -4.23 9.70 -18.81
C ALA A 112 -3.11 9.61 -17.76
N GLN A 113 -3.45 9.66 -16.46
CA GLN A 113 -2.48 9.49 -15.39
C GLN A 113 -1.79 8.12 -15.47
N ARG A 114 -2.52 7.03 -15.69
CA ARG A 114 -1.94 5.68 -15.81
C ARG A 114 -1.03 5.56 -17.03
N LYS A 115 -1.42 6.13 -18.18
CA LYS A 115 -0.57 6.19 -19.37
C LYS A 115 0.74 6.92 -19.06
N LEU A 116 0.66 8.08 -18.40
CA LEU A 116 1.82 8.85 -17.98
C LEU A 116 2.71 8.10 -16.98
N GLU A 117 2.14 7.41 -16.00
CA GLU A 117 2.90 6.58 -15.06
C GLU A 117 3.72 5.50 -15.78
N PHE A 118 3.13 4.81 -16.76
CA PHE A 118 3.83 3.80 -17.56
C PHE A 118 4.93 4.41 -18.44
N SER A 119 4.66 5.55 -19.08
CA SER A 119 5.69 6.26 -19.87
C SER A 119 6.86 6.70 -18.99
N LEU A 120 6.59 7.24 -17.79
CA LEU A 120 7.63 7.63 -16.84
C LEU A 120 8.45 6.44 -16.33
N GLU A 121 7.82 5.30 -16.06
CA GLU A 121 8.53 4.07 -15.67
C GLU A 121 9.48 3.58 -16.78
N GLN A 122 9.04 3.65 -18.05
CA GLN A 122 9.85 3.27 -19.21
C GLN A 122 11.00 4.22 -19.48
N GLU A 123 10.77 5.54 -19.42
CA GLU A 123 11.79 6.56 -19.70
C GLU A 123 12.78 6.75 -18.54
N PHE A 124 12.33 6.58 -17.30
CA PHE A 124 13.13 6.78 -16.08
C PHE A 124 13.20 5.51 -15.23
N PRO A 125 13.73 4.40 -15.77
CA PRO A 125 13.78 3.13 -15.06
C PRO A 125 14.57 3.28 -13.76
N ASN A 126 14.11 2.60 -12.70
CA ASN A 126 14.64 2.67 -11.34
C ASN A 126 14.50 4.01 -10.61
N LYS A 127 14.17 5.10 -11.33
CA LYS A 127 13.97 6.43 -10.76
C LYS A 127 12.50 6.71 -10.49
N PHE A 128 11.64 6.42 -11.47
CA PHE A 128 10.19 6.39 -11.32
C PHE A 128 9.70 4.94 -11.32
N VAL A 129 9.21 4.47 -10.18
CA VAL A 129 8.61 3.13 -10.06
C VAL A 129 7.17 3.33 -9.59
N PRO A 130 6.14 2.86 -10.31
CA PRO A 130 4.75 3.02 -9.89
C PRO A 130 4.52 2.46 -8.49
N ARG A 131 3.60 3.09 -7.74
CA ARG A 131 3.29 2.68 -6.36
C ARG A 131 2.89 1.22 -6.26
N TYR A 132 2.03 0.75 -7.17
CA TYR A 132 1.61 -0.66 -7.21
C TYR A 132 2.81 -1.61 -7.32
N SER A 133 3.76 -1.31 -8.21
CA SER A 133 4.97 -2.11 -8.38
C SER A 133 5.84 -2.11 -7.12
N MET A 134 5.96 -0.97 -6.43
CA MET A 134 6.70 -0.89 -5.17
C MET A 134 6.05 -1.71 -4.05
N VAL A 135 4.72 -1.70 -3.93
CA VAL A 135 4.00 -2.48 -2.92
C VAL A 135 4.05 -3.98 -3.22
N SER A 136 3.82 -4.38 -4.46
CA SER A 136 3.60 -5.78 -4.83
C SER A 136 4.87 -6.57 -5.12
N PHE A 137 5.95 -5.90 -5.56
CA PHE A 137 7.15 -6.57 -6.08
C PHE A 137 8.44 -6.19 -5.37
N THR A 138 8.36 -5.47 -4.25
CA THR A 138 9.54 -5.11 -3.44
C THR A 138 9.25 -5.29 -1.96
N GLU A 139 10.29 -5.40 -1.14
CA GLU A 139 10.18 -5.47 0.33
C GLU A 139 10.33 -4.09 1.00
N LYS A 140 10.15 -3.00 0.24
CA LYS A 140 10.27 -1.64 0.78
C LYS A 140 9.25 -1.41 1.90
N PRO A 141 9.60 -0.71 2.98
CA PRO A 141 8.64 -0.36 4.02
C PRO A 141 7.43 0.38 3.42
N TYR A 142 6.22 -0.04 3.76
CA TYR A 142 5.00 0.57 3.20
C TYR A 142 4.93 2.07 3.46
N SER A 143 5.43 2.55 4.60
CA SER A 143 5.53 3.99 4.91
C SER A 143 6.42 4.75 3.92
N GLU A 144 7.56 4.18 3.51
CA GLU A 144 8.43 4.78 2.50
C GLU A 144 7.76 4.79 1.12
N VAL A 145 7.07 3.69 0.78
CA VAL A 145 6.31 3.58 -0.47
C VAL A 145 5.19 4.61 -0.51
N TYR A 146 4.49 4.82 0.60
CA TYR A 146 3.41 5.80 0.72
C TYR A 146 3.92 7.24 0.51
N GLU A 147 5.01 7.61 1.19
CA GLU A 147 5.60 8.94 1.04
C GLU A 147 6.20 9.16 -0.36
N LYS A 148 6.82 8.15 -0.95
CA LYS A 148 7.28 8.22 -2.35
C LYS A 148 6.09 8.37 -3.31
N GLY A 149 5.01 7.63 -3.10
CA GLY A 149 3.78 7.72 -3.87
C GLY A 149 3.17 9.13 -3.84
N LYS A 150 3.10 9.76 -2.65
CA LYS A 150 2.64 11.16 -2.52
C LYS A 150 3.48 12.12 -3.35
N LYS A 151 4.80 11.95 -3.36
CA LYS A 151 5.69 12.78 -4.19
C LYS A 151 5.42 12.53 -5.67
N GLN A 152 5.34 11.27 -6.10
CA GLN A 152 5.07 10.91 -7.49
C GLN A 152 3.72 11.48 -7.96
N TYR A 153 2.70 11.43 -7.12
CA TYR A 153 1.39 12.02 -7.43
C TYR A 153 1.48 13.54 -7.68
N LYS A 154 2.30 14.26 -6.89
CA LYS A 154 2.56 15.69 -7.15
C LYS A 154 3.27 15.94 -8.48
N LEU A 155 4.18 15.05 -8.89
CA LEU A 155 4.82 15.13 -10.21
C LEU A 155 3.80 14.89 -11.33
N LEU A 156 3.01 13.82 -11.21
CA LEU A 156 1.98 13.47 -12.19
C LEU A 156 0.98 14.61 -12.39
N ASN A 157 0.47 15.19 -11.31
CA ASN A 157 -0.47 16.31 -11.40
C ASN A 157 0.16 17.51 -12.13
N LYS A 158 1.41 17.86 -11.84
CA LYS A 158 2.09 18.97 -12.54
C LYS A 158 2.24 18.72 -14.05
N LEU A 159 2.50 17.47 -14.43
CA LEU A 159 2.60 17.10 -15.85
C LEU A 159 1.23 17.10 -16.51
N LEU A 160 0.20 16.57 -15.83
CA LEU A 160 -1.17 16.56 -16.32
C LEU A 160 -1.81 17.95 -16.38
N ASP A 161 -1.38 18.90 -15.54
CA ASP A 161 -1.81 20.30 -15.61
C ASP A 161 -1.29 20.99 -16.90
N LEU A 162 -0.12 20.57 -17.40
CA LEU A 162 0.47 21.07 -18.64
C LEU A 162 -0.10 20.34 -19.87
N ASP A 163 -0.28 19.03 -19.75
CA ASP A 163 -0.88 18.18 -20.77
C ASP A 163 -1.87 17.17 -20.14
N PRO A 164 -3.17 17.51 -20.12
CA PRO A 164 -4.21 16.65 -19.55
C PRO A 164 -4.37 15.29 -20.24
N THR A 165 -3.78 15.11 -21.43
CA THR A 165 -3.82 13.83 -22.15
C THR A 165 -2.81 12.81 -21.60
N GLY A 166 -1.79 13.28 -20.86
CA GLY A 166 -0.72 12.44 -20.32
C GLY A 166 0.22 11.88 -21.40
N GLU A 167 0.28 12.52 -22.57
CA GLU A 167 1.12 12.07 -23.69
C GLU A 167 2.51 12.70 -23.68
N THR A 168 2.64 13.87 -23.05
CA THR A 168 3.88 14.63 -23.02
C THR A 168 4.59 14.52 -21.68
N ILE A 169 5.90 14.28 -21.72
CA ILE A 169 6.79 14.30 -20.55
C ILE A 169 7.73 15.50 -20.63
N ASP A 170 7.61 16.43 -19.68
CA ASP A 170 8.58 17.51 -19.51
C ASP A 170 9.77 17.01 -18.67
N ASN A 171 10.85 16.65 -19.38
CA ASN A 171 12.09 16.16 -18.78
C ASN A 171 12.75 17.15 -17.82
N THR A 172 12.50 18.46 -17.95
CA THR A 172 13.05 19.46 -17.02
C THR A 172 12.36 19.36 -15.66
N ILE A 173 11.03 19.22 -15.67
CA ILE A 173 10.23 19.04 -14.46
C ILE A 173 10.56 17.70 -13.80
N VAL A 174 10.64 16.64 -14.59
CA VAL A 174 10.97 15.29 -14.10
C VAL A 174 12.37 15.25 -13.50
N ASN A 175 13.39 15.79 -14.16
CA ASN A 175 14.76 15.79 -13.64
C ASN A 175 14.90 16.64 -12.37
N LYS A 176 14.14 17.74 -12.23
CA LYS A 176 14.11 18.54 -10.98
C LYS A 176 13.44 17.79 -9.83
N PHE A 177 12.57 16.82 -10.13
CA PHE A 177 11.88 16.01 -9.14
C PHE A 177 12.69 14.77 -8.72
N ILE A 178 13.43 14.16 -9.66
CA ILE A 178 14.18 12.93 -9.45
C ILE A 178 15.57 13.18 -8.83
N ASN A 179 16.17 14.35 -9.05
CA ASN A 179 17.45 14.77 -8.43
C ASN A 179 17.23 15.40 -7.06
#